data_AF-A0A959T1M0-F1
#
_entry.id   AF-A0A959T1M0-F1
#
_cell.length_a   1.000
_cell.length_b   1.000
_cell.length_c   1.000
_cell.angle_alpha   90.00
_cell.angle_beta   90.00
_cell.angle_gamma   90.00
#
_symmetry.space_group_name_H-M   'P 1'
#
loop_
_entity.id
_entity.type
_entity.pdbx_description
1 polymer ?
#
loop_
_entity_poly.entity_id
_entity_poly.type
_entity_poly.pdbx_seq_one_letter_code
_entity_poly.pdbx_strand_id
1 'polypeptide(L)' 'ELADLRKIGEEFYLNEETGQYTAYVAYEIKKNAMFRFMKKQARTSDKIDDLTRKKIEEILDEEIRKTEEEGE' A
#
# COMPACT_ATOMS: atom_id res chain seq x y z
N GLU A 1 -5.27 -7.26 8.72
CA GLU A 1 -5.44 -8.25 7.64
C GLU A 1 -5.47 -7.49 6.32
N LEU A 2 -5.12 -8.11 5.20
CA LEU A 2 -5.24 -7.54 3.84
C LEU A 2 -6.71 -7.50 3.37
N ALA A 3 -7.67 -7.43 4.30
CA ALA A 3 -9.09 -7.60 4.05
C ALA A 3 -9.68 -6.51 3.13
N ASP A 4 -9.05 -5.33 3.11
CA ASP A 4 -9.47 -4.19 2.28
C ASP A 4 -8.84 -4.18 0.88
N LEU A 5 -8.02 -5.19 0.55
CA LEU A 5 -7.29 -5.29 -0.72
C LEU A 5 -8.05 -6.25 -1.65
N ARG A 6 -8.60 -5.72 -2.75
CA ARG A 6 -9.36 -6.48 -3.74
C ARG A 6 -8.56 -6.57 -5.04
N LYS A 7 -8.36 -7.78 -5.55
CA LYS A 7 -7.78 -8.00 -6.87
C LYS A 7 -8.84 -7.72 -7.93
N ILE A 8 -8.56 -6.79 -8.84
CA ILE A 8 -9.50 -6.38 -9.91
C ILE A 8 -9.10 -6.93 -11.28
N GLY A 9 -7.85 -7.37 -11.44
CA GLY A 9 -7.38 -7.96 -12.67
C GLY A 9 -6.02 -8.60 -12.52
N GLU A 10 -5.70 -9.53 -13.42
CA GLU A 10 -4.36 -10.09 -13.56
C GLU A 10 -4.13 -10.58 -14.97
N GLU A 11 -2.93 -10.34 -15.48
CA GLU A 11 -2.46 -10.84 -16.75
C GLU A 11 -1.07 -11.43 -16.60
N PHE A 12 -0.83 -12.56 -17.25
CA PHE A 12 0.46 -13.24 -17.28
C PHE A 12 1.01 -13.25 -18.69
N TYR A 13 2.28 -12.91 -18.81
CA TYR A 13 3.02 -12.90 -20.05
C TYR A 13 4.25 -13.79 -19.91
N LEU A 14 4.48 -14.65 -20.88
CA LEU A 14 5.74 -15.37 -21.03
C LEU A 14 6.58 -14.65 -22.07
N ASN A 15 7.80 -14.28 -21.70
CA ASN A 15 8.82 -13.91 -22.65
C ASN A 15 9.42 -15.19 -23.23
N GLU A 16 9.08 -15.53 -24.48
CA GLU A 16 9.54 -16.76 -25.12
C GLU A 16 11.06 -16.79 -25.39
N GLU A 17 11.71 -15.64 -25.51
CA GLU A 17 13.15 -15.55 -25.76
C GLU A 17 13.98 -15.77 -24.49
N THR A 18 13.51 -15.24 -23.35
CA THR A 18 14.21 -15.36 -22.06
C THR A 18 13.64 -16.45 -21.15
N GLY A 19 12.48 -17.01 -21.50
CA GLY A 19 11.72 -17.96 -20.68
C GLY A 19 11.11 -17.37 -19.41
N GLN A 20 11.08 -16.05 -19.26
CA GLN A 20 10.64 -15.37 -18.04
C GLN A 20 9.13 -15.11 -18.04
N TYR A 21 8.50 -15.36 -16.90
CA TYR A 21 7.09 -15.00 -16.67
C TYR A 21 6.99 -13.64 -15.99
N THR A 22 6.11 -12.79 -16.51
CA THR A 22 5.75 -11.50 -15.92
C THR A 22 4.27 -11.50 -15.58
N ALA A 23 3.94 -11.23 -14.33
CA ALA A 23 2.56 -11.09 -13.86
C ALA A 23 2.25 -9.61 -13.59
N TYR A 24 1.23 -9.08 -14.25
CA TYR A 24 0.66 -7.76 -13.97
C TYR A 24 -0.59 -7.96 -13.14
N VAL A 25 -0.59 -7.47 -11.90
CA VAL A 25 -1.73 -7.61 -11.00
C VAL A 25 -2.27 -6.23 -10.64
N ALA A 26 -3.56 -6.03 -10.89
CA ALA A 26 -4.27 -4.83 -10.51
C ALA A 26 -5.02 -5.08 -9.20
N TYR A 27 -4.75 -4.23 -8.22
CA TYR A 27 -5.39 -4.25 -6.92
C TYR A 27 -6.10 -2.91 -6.64
N GLU A 28 -7.25 -3.00 -6.01
CA GLU A 28 -8.02 -1.90 -5.43
C GLU A 28 -7.91 -1.98 -3.91
N ILE A 29 -7.74 -0.83 -3.26
CA ILE A 29 -7.76 -0.70 -1.80
C ILE A 29 -8.47 0.60 -1.44
N LYS A 30 -9.28 0.56 -0.38
CA LYS A 30 -9.85 1.80 0.19
C LYS A 30 -8.73 2.72 0.65
N LYS A 31 -8.84 4.01 0.35
CA LYS A 31 -7.82 5.03 0.66
C LYS A 31 -7.42 5.04 2.14
N ASN A 32 -8.40 5.00 3.06
CA ASN A 32 -8.16 4.92 4.50
C ASN A 32 -7.38 3.64 4.90
N ALA A 33 -7.78 2.49 4.35
CA ALA A 33 -7.10 1.22 4.60
C ALA A 33 -5.65 1.20 4.08
N MET A 34 -5.40 1.85 2.93
CA MET A 34 -4.05 2.04 2.38
C MET A 34 -3.17 2.84 3.35
N PHE A 35 -3.65 3.97 3.87
CA PHE A 35 -2.87 4.78 4.82
C PHE A 35 -2.57 4.03 6.11
N ARG A 36 -3.54 3.30 6.66
CA ARG A 36 -3.33 2.43 7.84
C ARG A 36 -2.29 1.34 7.57
N PHE A 37 -2.31 0.74 6.39
CA PHE A 37 -1.32 -0.24 5.98
C PHE A 37 0.08 0.38 5.88
N MET A 38 0.22 1.53 5.21
CA MET A 38 1.49 2.26 5.10
C MET A 38 2.05 2.64 6.48
N LYS A 39 1.18 3.07 7.41
CA LYS A 39 1.58 3.43 8.78
C LYS A 39 2.17 2.22 9.51
N LYS A 40 1.54 1.05 9.35
CA LYS A 40 2.04 -0.21 9.92
C LYS A 40 3.40 -0.59 9.32
N GLN A 41 3.57 -0.46 8.00
CA GLN A 41 4.83 -0.76 7.32
C GLN A 41 5.96 0.17 7.79
N ALA A 42 5.69 1.47 7.94
CA ALA A 42 6.66 2.43 8.44
C ALA A 42 7.12 2.11 9.88
N ARG A 43 6.21 1.62 10.73
CA ARG A 43 6.51 1.20 12.10
C ARG A 43 7.42 -0.02 12.21
N THR A 44 7.34 -0.93 11.25
CA THR A 44 8.10 -2.19 11.26
C THR A 44 9.31 -2.16 10.33
N SER A 45 9.62 -1.01 9.73
CA SER A 45 10.71 -0.89 8.76
C SER A 45 12.03 -0.54 9.44
N ASP A 46 13.00 -1.44 9.34
CA ASP A 46 14.37 -1.22 9.84
C ASP A 46 15.17 -0.23 8.98
N LYS A 47 14.60 0.24 7.85
CA LYS A 47 15.25 1.13 6.89
C LYS A 47 14.97 2.62 7.14
N ILE A 48 14.12 2.94 8.11
CA ILE A 48 13.63 4.31 8.34
C ILE A 48 14.08 4.75 9.73
N ASP A 49 14.81 5.87 9.79
CA ASP A 49 15.22 6.47 11.05
C ASP A 49 14.03 7.03 11.84
N ASP A 50 14.21 7.22 13.14
CA ASP A 50 13.15 7.63 14.06
C ASP A 50 12.50 8.98 13.72
N LEU A 51 13.27 9.95 13.23
CA LEU A 51 12.74 11.26 12.89
C LEU A 51 11.89 11.18 11.62
N THR A 52 12.39 10.49 10.59
CA THR A 52 11.66 10.26 9.34
C THR A 52 10.40 9.43 9.59
N ARG A 53 10.48 8.40 10.44
CA ARG A 53 9.32 7.57 10.81
C ARG A 53 8.22 8.40 11.48
N LYS A 54 8.57 9.27 12.43
CA LYS A 54 7.60 10.17 13.08
C LYS A 54 6.90 11.08 12.09
N LYS A 55 7.65 11.71 11.18
CA LYS A 55 7.05 12.55 10.12
C LYS A 55 6.12 11.75 9.21
N ILE A 56 6.50 10.54 8.84
CA ILE A 56 5.64 9.64 8.05
C ILE A 56 4.35 9.32 8.82
N GLU A 57 4.45 9.00 10.12
CA GLU A 57 3.28 8.73 10.94
C GLU A 57 2.35 9.96 11.07
N GLU A 58 2.90 11.15 11.27
CA GLU A 58 2.14 12.40 11.35
C GLU A 58 1.36 12.68 10.05
N ILE A 59 2.02 12.54 8.89
CA ILE A 59 1.39 12.72 7.58
C ILE A 59 0.26 11.69 7.40
N LEU A 60 0.54 10.42 7.70
CA LEU A 60 -0.46 9.36 7.54
C LEU A 60 -1.64 9.51 8.49
N ASP A 61 -1.42 10.03 9.70
CA ASP A 61 -2.51 10.34 10.64
C ASP A 61 -3.40 11.47 10.16
N GLU A 62 -2.81 12.51 9.57
CA GLU A 62 -3.58 13.59 8.96
C GLU A 62 -4.43 13.09 7.78
N GLU A 63 -3.85 12.26 6.92
CA GLU A 63 -4.55 11.70 5.76
C GLU A 63 -5.65 10.71 6.16
N ILE A 64 -5.45 9.90 7.20
CA ILE A 64 -6.51 9.04 7.77
C ILE A 64 -7.66 9.91 8.28
N ARG A 65 -7.36 10.97 9.05
CA ARG A 65 -8.38 11.89 9.55
C ARG A 65 -9.18 12.54 8.42
N LYS A 66 -8.50 12.99 7.35
CA LYS A 66 -9.18 13.54 6.15
C LYS A 66 -10.14 12.52 5.53
N THR A 67 -9.70 11.27 5.36
CA THR A 67 -10.60 10.23 4.80
C THR A 67 -11.81 9.95 5.68
N GLU A 68 -11.63 9.98 7.01
CA GLU A 68 -12.73 9.80 7.97
C GLU A 68 -13.70 11.00 7.98
N GLU A 69 -13.20 12.22 7.79
CA GLU A 69 -14.00 13.44 7.63
C GLU A 69 -14.75 13.48 6.29
N GLU A 70 -14.13 12.95 5.22
CA GLU A 70 -14.70 12.83 3.87
C GLU A 70 -15.79 11.74 3.77
N GLY A 71 -15.90 10.85 4.77
CA GLY A 71 -16.86 9.75 4.79
C GLY A 71 -16.48 8.56 3.87
N GLU A 72 -15.21 8.43 3.51
CA GLU A 72 -14.63 7.31 2.75
C GLU A 72 -14.04 6.20 3.63
#